data_AF-X1HD36-F1
#
_entry.id   AF-X1HD36-F1
#
_cell.length_a   1.000
_cell.length_b   1.000
_cell.length_c   1.000
_cell.angle_alpha   90.00
_cell.angle_beta   90.00
_cell.angle_gamma   90.00
#
_symmetry.space_group_name_H-M   'P 1'
#
loop_
_entity.id
_entity.type
_entity.pdbx_description
1 polymer ?
#
loop_
_entity_poly.entity_id
_entity_poly.type
_entity_poly.pdbx_seq_one_letter_code
_entity_poly.pdbx_strand_id
1 'polypeptide(L)'
;MVKKSDLKKLNSILQEANEFKNLKEYNKAVEKYLEALTFVEERVKEPEERDDETTNIKSQIDQIYSVKIIDIVDTARNFVNKEDFTSAFNTYDEAVRIADKIVDKELRDYEVNEINYLINKTKIEESLFQGVLVKNRNEFDKAISMLRDTLNAAKEFYMEDLENEMIKKIETSINETYSLKVAILTEKAKQLKASENLDGALEEFKKALKLVDNYFESDLKDIDKNNLVNLTNQIHATKIKIIVDKGQKLFEENNFNEAA
;
A
#
# COMPACT_ATOMS: atom_id res chain seq x y z
N MET A 1 -54.53 3.06 -19.81
CA MET A 1 -54.83 4.06 -18.75
C MET A 1 -54.93 3.41 -17.36
N VAL A 2 -53.97 3.68 -16.46
CA VAL A 2 -53.89 3.11 -15.09
C VAL A 2 -54.99 3.67 -14.19
N LYS A 3 -55.60 2.83 -13.34
CA LYS A 3 -56.63 3.30 -12.39
C LYS A 3 -55.99 4.16 -11.30
N LYS A 4 -56.66 5.22 -10.86
CA LYS A 4 -56.22 6.09 -9.76
C LYS A 4 -55.93 5.33 -8.45
N SER A 5 -56.66 4.25 -8.18
CA SER A 5 -56.41 3.35 -7.04
C SER A 5 -55.06 2.64 -7.14
N ASP A 6 -54.67 2.26 -8.36
CA ASP A 6 -53.48 1.47 -8.62
C ASP A 6 -52.23 2.38 -8.53
N LEU A 7 -52.32 3.62 -9.02
CA LEU A 7 -51.29 4.65 -8.81
C LEU A 7 -51.05 4.96 -7.34
N LYS A 8 -52.11 5.08 -6.53
CA LYS A 8 -51.98 5.31 -5.08
C LYS A 8 -51.25 4.15 -4.40
N LYS A 9 -51.53 2.91 -4.81
CA LYS A 9 -50.88 1.72 -4.24
C LYS A 9 -49.40 1.65 -4.64
N LEU A 10 -49.07 1.87 -5.92
CA LEU A 10 -47.69 1.92 -6.39
C LEU A 10 -46.87 2.96 -5.62
N ASN A 11 -47.40 4.19 -5.49
CA ASN A 11 -46.72 5.25 -4.74
C ASN A 11 -46.49 4.89 -3.26
N SER A 12 -47.41 4.15 -2.63
CA SER A 12 -47.23 3.67 -1.25
C SER A 12 -46.07 2.67 -1.15
N ILE A 13 -45.97 1.73 -2.08
CA ILE A 13 -44.87 0.74 -2.11
C ILE A 13 -43.53 1.45 -2.33
N LEU A 14 -43.48 2.39 -3.27
CA LEU A 14 -42.27 3.17 -3.55
C LEU A 14 -41.87 4.05 -2.37
N GLN A 15 -42.83 4.60 -1.62
CA GLN A 15 -42.54 5.35 -0.41
C GLN A 15 -41.91 4.46 0.67
N GLU A 16 -42.50 3.30 0.95
CA GLU A 16 -41.94 2.32 1.91
C GLU A 16 -40.52 1.88 1.49
N ALA A 17 -40.29 1.65 0.20
CA ALA A 17 -38.97 1.29 -0.32
C ALA A 17 -37.91 2.38 -0.04
N ASN A 18 -38.29 3.65 -0.25
CA ASN A 18 -37.43 4.80 0.04
C ASN A 18 -37.17 4.98 1.53
N GLU A 19 -38.16 4.71 2.39
CA GLU A 19 -37.98 4.71 3.85
C GLU A 19 -36.94 3.67 4.29
N PHE A 20 -37.03 2.44 3.78
CA PHE A 20 -36.02 1.41 4.06
C PHE A 20 -34.63 1.78 3.53
N LYS A 21 -34.55 2.37 2.33
CA LYS A 21 -33.29 2.87 1.76
C LYS A 21 -32.63 3.90 2.67
N ASN A 22 -33.41 4.87 3.18
CA ASN A 22 -32.91 5.92 4.07
C ASN A 22 -32.44 5.37 5.43
N LEU A 23 -33.03 4.28 5.89
CA LEU A 23 -32.62 3.54 7.09
C LEU A 23 -31.45 2.58 6.85
N LYS A 24 -30.88 2.55 5.62
CA LYS A 24 -29.85 1.59 5.19
C LYS A 24 -30.28 0.12 5.28
N GLU A 25 -31.59 -0.14 5.31
CA GLU A 25 -32.17 -1.49 5.25
C GLU A 25 -32.26 -1.97 3.80
N TYR A 26 -31.11 -2.00 3.10
CA TYR A 26 -31.03 -2.15 1.65
C TYR A 26 -31.77 -3.37 1.09
N ASN A 27 -31.70 -4.53 1.76
CA ASN A 27 -32.40 -5.72 1.30
C ASN A 27 -33.92 -5.52 1.32
N LYS A 28 -34.46 -4.91 2.38
CA LYS A 28 -35.91 -4.60 2.46
C LYS A 28 -36.33 -3.55 1.44
N ALA A 29 -35.47 -2.56 1.19
CA ALA A 29 -35.71 -1.57 0.15
C ALA A 29 -35.83 -2.23 -1.23
N VAL A 30 -34.88 -3.11 -1.59
CA VAL A 30 -34.92 -3.87 -2.84
C VAL A 30 -36.15 -4.77 -2.92
N GLU A 31 -36.50 -5.48 -1.85
CA GLU A 31 -37.73 -6.30 -1.79
C GLU A 31 -38.98 -5.48 -2.13
N LYS A 32 -39.07 -4.25 -1.61
CA LYS A 32 -40.18 -3.33 -1.92
C LYS A 32 -40.16 -2.80 -3.35
N TYR A 33 -39.00 -2.50 -3.92
CA TYR A 33 -38.92 -2.15 -5.33
C TYR A 33 -39.27 -3.34 -6.25
N LEU A 34 -38.92 -4.58 -5.88
CA LEU A 34 -39.34 -5.78 -6.61
C LEU A 34 -40.86 -6.03 -6.50
N GLU A 35 -41.46 -5.72 -5.34
CA GLU A 35 -42.92 -5.69 -5.17
C GLU A 35 -43.56 -4.66 -6.12
N ALA A 36 -42.99 -3.45 -6.20
CA ALA A 36 -43.44 -2.40 -7.13
C ALA A 36 -43.31 -2.84 -8.59
N LEU A 37 -42.21 -3.51 -8.96
CA LEU A 37 -41.98 -4.02 -10.30
C LEU A 37 -43.06 -5.03 -10.70
N THR A 38 -43.32 -6.01 -9.83
CA THR A 38 -44.37 -7.02 -10.02
C THR A 38 -45.74 -6.37 -10.17
N PHE A 39 -46.03 -5.36 -9.34
CA PHE A 39 -47.28 -4.62 -9.41
C PHE A 39 -47.46 -3.91 -10.76
N VAL A 40 -46.41 -3.25 -11.26
CA VAL A 40 -46.43 -2.57 -12.56
C VAL A 40 -46.66 -3.59 -13.69
N GLU A 41 -45.93 -4.70 -13.68
CA GLU A 41 -46.05 -5.76 -14.70
C GLU A 41 -47.46 -6.36 -14.77
N GLU A 42 -48.15 -6.53 -13.63
CA GLU A 42 -49.49 -7.11 -13.56
C GLU A 42 -50.63 -6.10 -13.86
N ARG A 43 -50.43 -4.82 -13.52
CA ARG A 43 -51.54 -3.84 -13.47
C ARG A 43 -51.48 -2.78 -14.56
N VAL A 44 -50.31 -2.46 -15.10
CA VAL A 44 -50.17 -1.49 -16.19
C VAL A 44 -50.36 -2.19 -17.52
N LYS A 45 -51.46 -1.84 -18.21
CA LYS A 45 -51.85 -2.49 -19.47
C LYS A 45 -51.18 -1.88 -20.71
N GLU A 46 -50.90 -0.59 -20.66
CA GLU A 46 -50.25 0.09 -21.79
C GLU A 46 -48.78 -0.31 -21.83
N PRO A 47 -48.28 -0.88 -22.94
CA PRO A 47 -46.90 -1.36 -23.01
C PRO A 47 -45.86 -0.28 -22.75
N GLU A 48 -46.02 0.90 -23.36
CA GLU A 48 -45.06 2.01 -23.21
C GLU A 48 -45.00 2.53 -21.76
N GLU A 49 -46.15 2.80 -21.13
CA GLU A 49 -46.20 3.23 -19.72
C GLU A 49 -45.58 2.18 -18.79
N ARG A 50 -45.79 0.89 -19.07
CA ARG A 50 -45.22 -0.20 -18.29
C ARG A 50 -43.71 -0.27 -18.45
N ASP A 51 -43.21 -0.13 -19.67
CA ASP A 51 -41.77 -0.19 -19.96
C ASP A 51 -41.03 0.98 -19.32
N ASP A 52 -41.60 2.19 -19.34
CA ASP A 52 -41.07 3.36 -18.64
C ASP A 52 -41.00 3.16 -17.12
N GLU A 53 -42.10 2.71 -16.50
CA GLU A 53 -42.17 2.51 -15.05
C GLU A 53 -41.25 1.36 -14.58
N THR A 54 -41.21 0.24 -15.32
CA THR A 54 -40.31 -0.87 -14.98
C THR A 54 -38.83 -0.46 -15.11
N THR A 55 -38.50 0.36 -16.12
CA THR A 55 -37.14 0.90 -16.29
C THR A 55 -36.76 1.81 -15.13
N ASN A 56 -37.66 2.71 -14.72
CA ASN A 56 -37.44 3.60 -13.59
C ASN A 56 -37.24 2.80 -12.27
N ILE A 57 -38.07 1.79 -12.02
CA ILE A 57 -37.96 0.93 -10.82
C ILE A 57 -36.64 0.15 -10.81
N LYS A 58 -36.23 -0.42 -11.94
CA LYS A 58 -34.92 -1.11 -12.07
C LYS A 58 -33.77 -0.16 -11.79
N SER A 59 -33.81 1.06 -12.33
CA SER A 59 -32.80 2.08 -12.05
C SER A 59 -32.70 2.42 -10.56
N GLN A 60 -33.83 2.47 -9.84
CA GLN A 60 -33.83 2.67 -8.37
C GLN A 60 -33.20 1.49 -7.61
N ILE A 61 -33.44 0.26 -8.04
CA ILE A 61 -32.81 -0.94 -7.47
C ILE A 61 -31.29 -0.89 -7.66
N ASP A 62 -30.85 -0.59 -8.89
CA ASP A 62 -29.43 -0.47 -9.24
C ASP A 62 -28.74 0.60 -8.38
N GLN A 63 -29.38 1.76 -8.17
CA GLN A 63 -28.88 2.80 -7.27
C GLN A 63 -28.77 2.35 -5.81
N ILE A 64 -29.70 1.52 -5.33
CA ILE A 64 -29.60 0.95 -3.98
C ILE A 64 -28.38 0.03 -3.86
N TYR A 65 -28.12 -0.78 -4.89
CA TYR A 65 -26.93 -1.63 -4.91
C TYR A 65 -25.64 -0.80 -4.91
N SER A 66 -25.53 0.25 -5.72
CA SER A 66 -24.39 1.18 -5.67
C SER A 66 -24.19 1.80 -4.29
N VAL A 67 -25.26 2.29 -3.65
CA VAL A 67 -25.14 2.87 -2.29
C VAL A 67 -24.71 1.81 -1.26
N LYS A 68 -25.21 0.57 -1.39
CA LYS A 68 -24.80 -0.54 -0.52
C LYS A 68 -23.32 -0.90 -0.74
N ILE A 69 -22.83 -0.89 -1.98
CA ILE A 69 -21.41 -1.12 -2.30
C ILE A 69 -20.53 -0.10 -1.61
N ILE A 70 -20.91 1.18 -1.61
CA ILE A 70 -20.15 2.25 -0.92
C ILE A 70 -20.00 1.92 0.58
N ASP A 71 -21.08 1.54 1.26
CA ASP A 71 -21.05 1.18 2.68
C ASP A 71 -20.17 -0.07 2.96
N ILE A 72 -20.22 -1.07 2.07
CA ILE A 72 -19.37 -2.27 2.15
C ILE A 72 -17.89 -1.88 1.94
N VAL A 73 -17.58 -1.05 0.95
CA VAL A 73 -16.22 -0.56 0.67
C VAL A 73 -15.67 0.23 1.86
N ASP A 74 -16.46 1.09 2.48
CA ASP A 74 -16.04 1.83 3.68
C ASP A 74 -15.76 0.89 4.86
N THR A 75 -16.51 -0.20 4.96
CA THR A 75 -16.23 -1.28 5.93
C THR A 75 -14.90 -1.98 5.62
N ALA A 76 -14.63 -2.31 4.36
CA ALA A 76 -13.36 -2.91 3.93
C ALA A 76 -12.17 -1.99 4.27
N ARG A 77 -12.29 -0.69 4.00
CA ARG A 77 -11.27 0.32 4.36
C ARG A 77 -11.00 0.36 5.85
N ASN A 78 -12.03 0.22 6.69
CA ASN A 78 -11.85 0.14 8.13
C ASN A 78 -11.08 -1.10 8.58
N PHE A 79 -11.22 -2.24 7.89
CA PHE A 79 -10.40 -3.42 8.13
C PHE A 79 -8.95 -3.23 7.70
N VAL A 80 -8.73 -2.62 6.53
CA VAL A 80 -7.37 -2.25 6.04
C VAL A 80 -6.64 -1.36 7.04
N ASN A 81 -7.31 -0.32 7.56
CA ASN A 81 -6.74 0.58 8.56
C ASN A 81 -6.36 -0.12 9.87
N LYS A 82 -6.94 -1.30 10.14
CA LYS A 82 -6.63 -2.15 11.30
C LYS A 82 -5.67 -3.30 10.94
N GLU A 83 -5.12 -3.29 9.73
CA GLU A 83 -4.23 -4.33 9.19
C GLU A 83 -4.90 -5.72 9.11
N ASP A 84 -6.25 -5.77 9.12
CA ASP A 84 -7.03 -7.00 8.92
C ASP A 84 -7.37 -7.19 7.45
N PHE A 85 -6.34 -7.51 6.66
CA PHE A 85 -6.46 -7.68 5.21
C PHE A 85 -7.38 -8.84 4.81
N THR A 86 -7.45 -9.89 5.62
CA THR A 86 -8.35 -11.04 5.35
C THR A 86 -9.81 -10.60 5.39
N SER A 87 -10.22 -9.88 6.44
CA SER A 87 -11.57 -9.34 6.50
C SER A 87 -11.83 -8.33 5.39
N ALA A 88 -10.86 -7.47 5.07
CA ALA A 88 -11.00 -6.51 3.97
C ALA A 88 -11.28 -7.19 2.62
N PHE A 89 -10.51 -8.22 2.24
CA PHE A 89 -10.73 -8.94 0.98
C PHE A 89 -12.07 -9.67 0.95
N ASN A 90 -12.47 -10.32 2.05
CA ASN A 90 -13.78 -10.95 2.15
C ASN A 90 -14.92 -9.93 1.98
N THR A 91 -14.75 -8.71 2.50
CA THR A 91 -15.71 -7.62 2.34
C THR A 91 -15.73 -7.09 0.90
N TYR A 92 -14.59 -6.98 0.21
CA TYR A 92 -14.58 -6.65 -1.21
C TYR A 92 -15.26 -7.71 -2.09
N ASP A 93 -15.07 -8.99 -1.80
CA ASP A 93 -15.78 -10.08 -2.49
C ASP A 93 -17.30 -9.95 -2.32
N GLU A 94 -17.78 -9.48 -1.16
CA GLU A 94 -19.19 -9.16 -0.97
C GLU A 94 -19.62 -8.00 -1.89
N ALA A 95 -18.83 -6.93 -1.97
CA ALA A 95 -19.12 -5.79 -2.85
C ALA A 95 -19.25 -6.22 -4.32
N VAL A 96 -18.35 -7.07 -4.83
CA VAL A 96 -18.43 -7.61 -6.20
C VAL A 96 -19.72 -8.38 -6.41
N ARG A 97 -20.12 -9.24 -5.46
CA ARG A 97 -21.40 -9.98 -5.54
C ARG A 97 -22.63 -9.07 -5.51
N ILE A 98 -22.55 -7.88 -4.90
CA ILE A 98 -23.61 -6.89 -4.97
C ILE A 98 -23.60 -6.19 -6.33
N ALA A 99 -22.43 -5.84 -6.86
CA ALA A 99 -22.29 -5.25 -8.19
C ALA A 99 -22.86 -6.16 -9.29
N ASP A 100 -22.66 -7.47 -9.20
CA ASP A 100 -23.22 -8.46 -10.15
C ASP A 100 -24.76 -8.44 -10.23
N LYS A 101 -25.45 -7.86 -9.24
CA LYS A 101 -26.92 -7.73 -9.22
C LYS A 101 -27.41 -6.49 -9.95
N ILE A 102 -26.52 -5.56 -10.28
CA ILE A 102 -26.84 -4.35 -11.03
C ILE A 102 -27.17 -4.75 -12.47
N VAL A 103 -28.35 -4.36 -12.94
CA VAL A 103 -28.83 -4.69 -14.29
C VAL A 103 -28.17 -3.78 -15.31
N ASP A 104 -28.12 -2.47 -15.02
CA ASP A 104 -27.43 -1.50 -15.85
C ASP A 104 -25.95 -1.89 -16.03
N LYS A 105 -25.58 -2.15 -17.29
CA LYS A 105 -24.25 -2.66 -17.60
C LYS A 105 -23.16 -1.64 -17.34
N GLU A 106 -23.39 -0.38 -17.69
CA GLU A 106 -22.37 0.67 -17.56
C GLU A 106 -22.08 0.94 -16.09
N LEU A 107 -23.13 1.02 -15.26
CA LEU A 107 -23.00 1.16 -13.82
C LEU A 107 -22.35 -0.07 -13.19
N ARG A 108 -22.75 -1.29 -13.57
CA ARG A 108 -22.10 -2.51 -13.06
C ARG A 108 -20.61 -2.53 -13.38
N ASP A 109 -20.26 -2.28 -14.64
CA ASP A 109 -18.87 -2.30 -15.09
C ASP A 109 -18.06 -1.22 -14.36
N TYR A 110 -18.64 -0.04 -14.13
CA TYR A 110 -18.03 1.02 -13.30
C TYR A 110 -17.76 0.55 -11.86
N GLU A 111 -18.77 0.03 -11.15
CA GLU A 111 -18.64 -0.42 -9.76
C GLU A 111 -17.60 -1.55 -9.63
N VAL A 112 -17.63 -2.53 -10.54
CA VAL A 112 -16.66 -3.63 -10.57
C VAL A 112 -15.23 -3.12 -10.78
N ASN A 113 -15.04 -2.14 -11.66
CA ASN A 113 -13.72 -1.55 -11.90
C ASN A 113 -13.20 -0.80 -10.66
N GLU A 114 -14.05 -0.01 -10.01
CA GLU A 114 -13.71 0.69 -8.77
C GLU A 114 -13.34 -0.29 -7.65
N ILE A 115 -14.12 -1.35 -7.46
CA ILE A 115 -13.82 -2.39 -6.46
C ILE A 115 -12.49 -3.09 -6.79
N ASN A 116 -12.25 -3.45 -8.05
CA ASN A 116 -11.00 -4.08 -8.47
C ASN A 116 -9.78 -3.19 -8.27
N TYR A 117 -9.92 -1.88 -8.53
CA TYR A 117 -8.88 -0.90 -8.24
C TYR A 117 -8.54 -0.90 -6.74
N LEU A 118 -9.55 -0.87 -5.87
CA LEU A 118 -9.37 -0.91 -4.42
C LEU A 118 -8.74 -2.23 -3.93
N ILE A 119 -9.17 -3.37 -4.47
CA ILE A 119 -8.57 -4.68 -4.17
C ILE A 119 -7.08 -4.68 -4.49
N ASN A 120 -6.69 -4.20 -5.69
CA ASN A 120 -5.29 -4.19 -6.11
C ASN A 120 -4.45 -3.22 -5.28
N LYS A 121 -4.99 -2.05 -4.95
CA LYS A 121 -4.37 -1.13 -3.99
C LYS A 121 -4.14 -1.80 -2.63
N THR A 122 -5.15 -2.49 -2.08
CA THR A 122 -5.03 -3.18 -0.79
C THR A 122 -4.03 -4.33 -0.82
N LYS A 123 -3.86 -5.04 -1.95
CA LYS A 123 -2.80 -6.07 -2.10
C LYS A 123 -1.39 -5.48 -1.98
N ILE A 124 -1.16 -4.29 -2.53
CA ILE A 124 0.12 -3.58 -2.40
C ILE A 124 0.36 -3.20 -0.94
N GLU A 125 -0.66 -2.68 -0.26
CA GLU A 125 -0.60 -2.32 1.17
C GLU A 125 -0.29 -3.54 2.06
N GLU A 126 -0.95 -4.67 1.82
CA GLU A 126 -0.67 -5.93 2.52
C GLU A 126 0.77 -6.39 2.27
N SER A 127 1.22 -6.36 1.02
CA SER A 127 2.57 -6.80 0.65
C SER A 127 3.65 -5.94 1.30
N LEU A 128 3.45 -4.62 1.35
CA LEU A 128 4.30 -3.69 2.10
C LEU A 128 4.33 -4.05 3.58
N PHE A 129 3.15 -4.24 4.20
CA PHE A 129 3.02 -4.62 5.60
C PHE A 129 3.80 -5.91 5.92
N GLN A 130 3.66 -6.95 5.09
CA GLN A 130 4.39 -8.21 5.25
C GLN A 130 5.92 -8.01 5.12
N GLY A 131 6.36 -7.20 4.15
CA GLY A 131 7.78 -6.86 4.01
C GLY A 131 8.35 -6.17 5.26
N VAL A 132 7.58 -5.25 5.85
CA VAL A 132 7.93 -4.57 7.10
C VAL A 132 7.95 -5.53 8.30
N LEU A 133 7.03 -6.48 8.40
CA LEU A 133 7.07 -7.51 9.45
C LEU A 133 8.34 -8.36 9.37
N VAL A 134 8.77 -8.73 8.16
CA VAL A 134 10.02 -9.48 7.93
C VAL A 134 11.24 -8.60 8.28
N LYS A 135 11.22 -7.31 7.92
CA LYS A 135 12.24 -6.32 8.34
C LYS A 135 12.38 -6.31 9.87
N ASN A 136 11.27 -6.23 10.59
CA ASN A 136 11.25 -6.15 12.06
C ASN A 136 11.73 -7.44 12.76
N ARG A 137 11.75 -8.57 12.04
CA ARG A 137 12.37 -9.83 12.49
C ARG A 137 13.88 -9.91 12.21
N ASN A 138 14.47 -8.84 11.69
CA ASN A 138 15.87 -8.75 11.24
C ASN A 138 16.23 -9.67 10.07
N GLU A 139 15.25 -10.19 9.32
CA GLU A 139 15.46 -10.97 8.09
C GLU A 139 15.68 -10.02 6.89
N PHE A 140 16.70 -9.16 6.95
CA PHE A 140 16.81 -7.99 6.07
C PHE A 140 16.88 -8.29 4.57
N ASP A 141 17.62 -9.34 4.15
CA ASP A 141 17.73 -9.69 2.73
C ASP A 141 16.39 -10.14 2.14
N LYS A 142 15.63 -10.90 2.94
CA LYS A 142 14.28 -11.34 2.57
C LYS A 142 13.31 -10.15 2.54
N ALA A 143 13.40 -9.25 3.53
CA ALA A 143 12.59 -8.04 3.56
C ALA A 143 12.85 -7.16 2.33
N ILE A 144 14.12 -6.93 1.96
CA ILE A 144 14.49 -6.17 0.75
C ILE A 144 13.91 -6.82 -0.51
N SER A 145 14.00 -8.14 -0.64
CA SER A 145 13.41 -8.85 -1.78
C SER A 145 11.90 -8.61 -1.86
N MET A 146 11.17 -8.86 -0.77
CA MET A 146 9.71 -8.68 -0.72
C MET A 146 9.29 -7.23 -1.00
N LEU A 147 10.01 -6.26 -0.44
CA LEU A 147 9.72 -4.85 -0.66
C LEU A 147 10.02 -4.41 -2.10
N ARG A 148 11.06 -4.96 -2.75
CA ARG A 148 11.34 -4.71 -4.18
C ARG A 148 10.27 -5.32 -5.07
N ASP A 149 9.81 -6.53 -4.77
CA ASP A 149 8.70 -7.15 -5.50
C ASP A 149 7.41 -6.32 -5.34
N THR A 150 7.16 -5.83 -4.13
CA THR A 150 6.05 -4.91 -3.83
C THR A 150 6.18 -3.59 -4.60
N LEU A 151 7.39 -3.02 -4.69
CA LEU A 151 7.65 -1.79 -5.45
C LEU A 151 7.38 -1.99 -6.94
N ASN A 152 7.77 -3.13 -7.50
CA ASN A 152 7.52 -3.45 -8.91
C ASN A 152 6.01 -3.55 -9.17
N ALA A 153 5.28 -4.28 -8.31
CA ALA A 153 3.82 -4.38 -8.41
C ALA A 153 3.15 -2.99 -8.28
N ALA A 154 3.64 -2.13 -7.37
CA ALA A 154 3.14 -0.78 -7.23
C ALA A 154 3.39 0.09 -8.47
N LYS A 155 4.59 0.03 -9.06
CA LYS A 155 4.93 0.77 -10.29
C LYS A 155 4.10 0.30 -11.49
N GLU A 156 3.84 -1.00 -11.60
CA GLU A 156 2.95 -1.55 -12.62
C GLU A 156 1.48 -1.17 -12.39
N PHE A 157 1.03 -1.07 -11.14
CA PHE A 157 -0.33 -0.67 -10.85
C PHE A 157 -0.57 0.83 -11.07
N TYR A 158 0.37 1.68 -10.65
CA TYR A 158 0.22 3.13 -10.70
C TYR A 158 0.68 3.76 -12.01
N MET A 159 1.40 3.04 -12.89
CA MET A 159 2.00 3.37 -14.22
C MET A 159 2.31 4.85 -14.56
N GLU A 160 1.34 5.74 -14.41
CA GLU A 160 1.39 7.17 -14.70
C GLU A 160 1.66 8.07 -13.47
N ASP A 161 1.48 7.57 -12.25
CA ASP A 161 1.74 8.31 -11.00
C ASP A 161 2.94 7.71 -10.24
N LEU A 162 4.15 7.88 -10.78
CA LEU A 162 5.38 7.45 -10.09
C LEU A 162 5.69 8.28 -8.83
N GLU A 163 5.02 9.41 -8.65
CA GLU A 163 5.10 10.22 -7.44
C GLU A 163 4.12 9.78 -6.35
N ASN A 164 3.37 8.70 -6.62
CA ASN A 164 2.38 8.15 -5.71
C ASN A 164 2.98 7.94 -4.32
N GLU A 165 2.23 8.36 -3.30
CA GLU A 165 2.63 8.25 -1.90
C GLU A 165 2.99 6.82 -1.50
N MET A 166 2.33 5.82 -2.09
CA MET A 166 2.61 4.40 -1.84
C MET A 166 3.99 3.99 -2.33
N ILE A 167 4.38 4.41 -3.55
CA ILE A 167 5.71 4.12 -4.12
C ILE A 167 6.79 4.71 -3.19
N LYS A 168 6.63 5.97 -2.78
CA LYS A 168 7.56 6.65 -1.86
C LYS A 168 7.65 5.96 -0.50
N LYS A 169 6.53 5.47 0.05
CA LYS A 169 6.51 4.67 1.30
C LYS A 169 7.29 3.36 1.17
N ILE A 170 7.14 2.66 0.04
CA ILE A 170 7.87 1.41 -0.22
C ILE A 170 9.37 1.69 -0.38
N GLU A 171 9.76 2.71 -1.16
CA GLU A 171 11.16 3.11 -1.35
C GLU A 171 11.81 3.53 -0.02
N THR A 172 11.10 4.28 0.81
CA THR A 172 11.54 4.63 2.17
C THR A 172 11.77 3.39 3.03
N SER A 173 10.84 2.43 3.01
CA SER A 173 10.98 1.18 3.76
C SER A 173 12.18 0.34 3.30
N ILE A 174 12.50 0.36 2.00
CA ILE A 174 13.71 -0.30 1.46
C ILE A 174 14.97 0.41 1.97
N ASN A 175 15.02 1.74 1.91
CA ASN A 175 16.16 2.53 2.39
C ASN A 175 16.40 2.32 3.89
N GLU A 176 15.35 2.34 4.72
CA GLU A 176 15.43 2.01 6.14
C GLU A 176 16.00 0.62 6.38
N THR A 177 15.56 -0.37 5.57
CA THR A 177 16.04 -1.76 5.70
C THR A 177 17.53 -1.85 5.40
N TYR A 178 18.00 -1.16 4.35
CA TYR A 178 19.44 -1.08 4.09
C TYR A 178 20.19 -0.32 5.19
N SER A 179 19.62 0.75 5.74
CA SER A 179 20.22 1.53 6.85
C SER A 179 20.42 0.70 8.11
N LEU A 180 19.49 -0.20 8.44
CA LEU A 180 19.70 -1.18 9.50
C LEU A 180 20.89 -2.11 9.22
N LYS A 181 21.07 -2.59 7.98
CA LYS A 181 22.25 -3.39 7.61
C LYS A 181 23.54 -2.57 7.67
N VAL A 182 23.50 -1.32 7.23
CA VAL A 182 24.63 -0.38 7.30
C VAL A 182 25.02 -0.12 8.75
N ALA A 183 24.07 0.05 9.65
CA ALA A 183 24.32 0.24 11.07
C ALA A 183 25.05 -0.96 11.70
N ILE A 184 24.66 -2.19 11.34
CA ILE A 184 25.32 -3.42 11.82
C ILE A 184 26.79 -3.47 11.36
N LEU A 185 27.04 -3.20 10.07
CA LEU A 185 28.41 -3.18 9.53
C LEU A 185 29.25 -2.05 10.14
N THR A 186 28.64 -0.89 10.35
CA THR A 186 29.26 0.28 10.99
C THR A 186 29.68 -0.05 12.42
N GLU A 187 28.82 -0.72 13.17
CA GLU A 187 29.12 -1.13 14.54
C GLU A 187 30.25 -2.16 14.59
N LYS A 188 30.22 -3.16 13.70
CA LYS A 188 31.31 -4.13 13.56
C LYS A 188 32.64 -3.44 13.21
N ALA A 189 32.62 -2.46 12.30
CA ALA A 189 33.81 -1.69 11.93
C ALA A 189 34.37 -0.89 13.13
N LYS A 190 33.50 -0.28 13.93
CA LYS A 190 33.91 0.43 15.16
C LYS A 190 34.56 -0.51 16.18
N GLN A 191 34.03 -1.72 16.35
CA GLN A 191 34.63 -2.74 17.22
C GLN A 191 36.01 -3.17 16.72
N LEU A 192 36.16 -3.42 15.42
CA LEU A 192 37.46 -3.75 14.81
C LEU A 192 38.48 -2.63 15.00
N LYS A 193 38.06 -1.37 14.83
CA LYS A 193 38.91 -0.20 15.11
C LYS A 193 39.35 -0.15 16.58
N ALA A 194 38.43 -0.42 17.51
CA ALA A 194 38.74 -0.45 18.95
C ALA A 194 39.72 -1.58 19.32
N SER A 195 39.74 -2.67 18.57
CA SER A 195 40.72 -3.76 18.69
C SER A 195 41.98 -3.53 17.83
N GLU A 196 42.24 -2.29 17.39
CA GLU A 196 43.38 -1.88 16.56
C GLU A 196 43.47 -2.57 15.18
N ASN A 197 42.44 -3.34 14.78
CA ASN A 197 42.34 -3.93 13.46
C ASN A 197 41.78 -2.90 12.45
N LEU A 198 42.63 -1.94 12.10
CA LEU A 198 42.25 -0.81 11.23
C LEU A 198 41.89 -1.26 9.81
N ASP A 199 42.58 -2.26 9.26
CA ASP A 199 42.29 -2.78 7.91
C ASP A 199 40.96 -3.53 7.85
N GLY A 200 40.67 -4.34 8.88
CA GLY A 200 39.36 -4.98 9.02
C GLY A 200 38.23 -3.96 9.14
N ALA A 201 38.44 -2.90 9.93
CA ALA A 201 37.47 -1.83 10.07
C ALA A 201 37.19 -1.10 8.74
N LEU A 202 38.23 -0.79 7.96
CA LEU A 202 38.09 -0.19 6.62
C LEU A 202 37.30 -1.10 5.67
N GLU A 203 37.53 -2.41 5.70
CA GLU A 203 36.81 -3.36 4.84
C GLU A 203 35.31 -3.43 5.21
N GLU A 204 34.95 -3.40 6.49
CA GLU A 204 33.54 -3.36 6.90
C GLU A 204 32.86 -2.03 6.53
N PHE A 205 33.54 -0.87 6.67
CA PHE A 205 33.01 0.40 6.17
C PHE A 205 32.82 0.43 4.66
N LYS A 206 33.74 -0.18 3.91
CA LYS A 206 33.61 -0.32 2.44
C LYS A 206 32.39 -1.16 2.07
N LYS A 207 32.11 -2.25 2.80
CA LYS A 207 30.87 -3.04 2.60
C LYS A 207 29.63 -2.21 2.92
N ALA A 208 29.66 -1.41 3.99
CA ALA A 208 28.56 -0.53 4.35
C ALA A 208 28.29 0.52 3.25
N LEU A 209 29.34 1.16 2.72
CA LEU A 209 29.21 2.12 1.60
C LEU A 209 28.58 1.49 0.35
N LYS A 210 28.98 0.25 0.00
CA LYS A 210 28.34 -0.48 -1.10
C LYS A 210 26.85 -0.74 -0.87
N LEU A 211 26.40 -0.90 0.37
CA LEU A 211 24.97 -1.01 0.66
C LEU A 211 24.25 0.31 0.44
N VAL A 212 24.86 1.44 0.83
CA VAL A 212 24.31 2.79 0.61
C VAL A 212 24.08 3.10 -0.87
N ASP A 213 24.91 2.57 -1.76
CA ASP A 213 24.71 2.72 -3.21
C ASP A 213 23.39 2.10 -3.71
N ASN A 214 22.80 1.16 -2.96
CA ASN A 214 21.53 0.52 -3.31
C ASN A 214 20.30 1.28 -2.81
N TYR A 215 20.48 2.38 -2.07
CA TYR A 215 19.37 3.19 -1.61
C TYR A 215 18.79 3.98 -2.78
N PHE A 216 17.47 4.18 -2.75
CA PHE A 216 16.82 5.24 -3.50
C PHE A 216 17.29 6.61 -3.01
N GLU A 217 17.21 7.63 -3.86
CA GLU A 217 17.63 8.98 -3.51
C GLU A 217 16.79 9.52 -2.33
N SER A 218 17.47 9.90 -1.26
CA SER A 218 16.84 10.44 -0.04
C SER A 218 17.89 11.08 0.88
N ASP A 219 17.44 11.94 1.79
CA ASP A 219 18.30 12.51 2.83
C ASP A 219 19.01 11.42 3.66
N LEU A 220 18.32 10.31 3.92
CA LEU A 220 18.89 9.17 4.66
C LEU A 220 20.12 8.59 3.94
N LYS A 221 20.07 8.47 2.60
CA LYS A 221 21.21 7.99 1.80
C LYS A 221 22.41 8.91 1.96
N ASP A 222 22.19 10.21 1.85
CA ASP A 222 23.26 11.21 1.98
C ASP A 222 23.85 11.24 3.39
N ILE A 223 23.01 11.16 4.41
CA ILE A 223 23.43 11.09 5.82
C ILE A 223 24.31 9.86 6.05
N ASP A 224 23.83 8.66 5.68
CA ASP A 224 24.58 7.41 5.89
C ASP A 224 25.90 7.44 5.11
N LYS A 225 25.89 7.91 3.85
CA LYS A 225 27.09 8.05 3.03
C LYS A 225 28.13 8.96 3.67
N ASN A 226 27.73 10.17 4.06
CA ASN A 226 28.63 11.16 4.65
C ASN A 226 29.20 10.68 5.99
N ASN A 227 28.38 10.05 6.83
CA ASN A 227 28.83 9.46 8.09
C ASN A 227 29.90 8.38 7.88
N LEU A 228 29.68 7.47 6.93
CA LEU A 228 30.64 6.41 6.60
C LEU A 228 31.94 6.96 6.02
N VAL A 229 31.88 7.96 5.14
CA VAL A 229 33.07 8.65 4.59
C VAL A 229 33.87 9.29 5.72
N ASN A 230 33.22 10.00 6.64
CA ASN A 230 33.87 10.62 7.78
C ASN A 230 34.56 9.60 8.69
N LEU A 231 33.89 8.48 9.00
CA LEU A 231 34.46 7.40 9.81
C LEU A 231 35.66 6.73 9.12
N THR A 232 35.60 6.55 7.81
CA THR A 232 36.69 6.00 6.99
C THR A 232 37.90 6.94 7.02
N ASN A 233 37.69 8.25 6.83
CA ASN A 233 38.73 9.27 6.90
C ASN A 233 39.42 9.31 8.27
N GLN A 234 38.66 9.14 9.36
CA GLN A 234 39.24 9.06 10.70
C GLN A 234 40.21 7.89 10.84
N ILE A 235 39.88 6.71 10.28
CA ILE A 235 40.80 5.56 10.32
C ILE A 235 42.06 5.85 9.50
N HIS A 236 41.93 6.41 8.30
CA HIS A 236 43.09 6.79 7.49
C HIS A 236 43.99 7.77 8.24
N ALA A 237 43.43 8.78 8.91
CA ALA A 237 44.18 9.70 9.73
C ALA A 237 44.93 9.00 10.88
N THR A 238 44.31 8.02 11.55
CA THR A 238 44.98 7.19 12.57
C THR A 238 46.15 6.40 11.97
N LYS A 239 45.97 5.75 10.81
CA LYS A 239 47.06 5.02 10.14
C LYS A 239 48.23 5.93 9.76
N ILE A 240 47.94 7.11 9.21
CA ILE A 240 48.97 8.11 8.86
C ILE A 240 49.74 8.53 10.11
N LYS A 241 49.05 8.82 11.22
CA LYS A 241 49.69 9.19 12.48
C LYS A 241 50.66 8.11 12.97
N ILE A 242 50.25 6.84 12.96
CA ILE A 242 51.12 5.71 13.37
C ILE A 242 52.42 5.67 12.54
N ILE A 243 52.31 5.89 11.22
CA ILE A 243 53.47 5.90 10.32
C ILE A 243 54.37 7.10 10.63
N VAL A 244 53.79 8.28 10.83
CA VAL A 244 54.54 9.51 11.18
C VAL A 244 55.26 9.35 12.51
N ASP A 245 54.57 8.85 13.55
CA ASP A 245 55.14 8.64 14.88
C ASP A 245 56.30 7.61 14.83
N LYS A 246 56.15 6.54 14.03
CA LYS A 246 57.23 5.57 13.80
C LYS A 246 58.44 6.22 13.10
N GLY A 247 58.21 7.04 12.08
CA GLY A 247 59.26 7.76 11.36
C GLY A 247 60.02 8.75 12.26
N GLN A 248 59.31 9.49 13.11
CA GLN A 248 59.91 10.40 14.10
C GLN A 248 60.79 9.65 15.09
N LYS A 249 60.31 8.51 15.61
CA LYS A 249 61.10 7.68 16.53
C LYS A 249 62.40 7.16 15.90
N LEU A 250 62.34 6.66 14.66
CA LEU A 250 63.53 6.18 13.93
C LEU A 250 64.55 7.30 13.68
N PHE A 251 64.07 8.51 13.41
CA PHE A 251 64.90 9.70 13.25
C PHE A 251 65.62 10.07 14.56
N GLU A 252 64.93 10.06 15.69
CA GLU A 252 65.50 10.34 17.02
C GLU A 252 66.53 9.28 17.45
N GLU A 253 66.33 8.03 17.05
CA GLU A 253 67.23 6.91 17.36
C GLU A 253 68.48 6.84 16.45
N ASN A 254 68.66 7.80 15.52
CA ASN A 254 69.71 7.81 14.47
C ASN A 254 69.78 6.50 13.65
N ASN A 255 68.68 5.75 13.59
CA ASN A 255 68.64 4.42 12.99
C ASN A 255 68.13 4.49 11.54
N PHE A 256 68.85 5.25 10.71
CA PHE A 256 68.43 5.63 9.34
C PHE A 256 68.39 4.47 8.34
N ASN A 257 68.95 3.30 8.67
CA ASN A 257 68.98 2.13 7.78
C ASN A 257 67.64 1.36 7.74
N GLU A 258 66.72 1.61 8.68
CA GLU A 258 65.38 1.00 8.72
C GLU A 258 64.26 1.97 8.29
N ALA A 259 64.61 3.18 7.85
CA ALA A 259 63.67 4.26 7.54
C ALA A 259 63.24 4.36 6.06
N ALA A 260 63.61 3.39 5.22
CA ALA A 260 63.32 3.34 3.78
C ALA A 260 62.19 2.35 3.45
#